data_AF-A0A959YB00-F1
#
_entry.id   AF-A0A959YB00-F1
#
_cell.length_a   1.000
_cell.length_b   1.000
_cell.length_c   1.000
_cell.angle_alpha   90.00
_cell.angle_beta   90.00
_cell.angle_gamma   90.00
#
_symmetry.space_group_name_H-M   'P 1'
#
loop_
_entity.id
_entity.type
_entity.pdbx_description
1 polymer ?
#
loop_
_entity_poly.entity_id
_entity_poly.type
_entity_poly.pdbx_seq_one_letter_code
_entity_poly.pdbx_strand_id
1 'polypeptide(L)'
;AIRAPLETLRTCVRSMDLMKAMAEKGLPASVSDAGVGALCARAGALGAYLNVRINCAGLDDAEFNDTALKEAEELKRQAEEREAEVMALTLAKI
;
A
#
# COMPACT_ATOMS: atom_id res chain seq x y z
N ALA A 1 -5.76 -17.48 -7.38
CA ALA A 1 -6.29 -16.10 -7.43
C ALA A 1 -5.75 -15.19 -6.32
N ILE A 2 -5.45 -15.69 -5.10
CA ILE A 2 -5.08 -14.85 -3.93
C ILE A 2 -3.66 -14.29 -3.96
N ARG A 3 -2.68 -15.04 -4.49
CA ARG A 3 -1.27 -14.64 -4.49
C ARG A 3 -0.97 -13.36 -5.29
N ALA A 4 -1.64 -13.17 -6.43
CA ALA A 4 -1.40 -12.01 -7.28
C ALA A 4 -1.86 -10.69 -6.60
N PRO A 5 -3.09 -10.59 -6.05
CA PRO A 5 -3.48 -9.47 -5.19
C PRO A 5 -2.57 -9.24 -3.99
N LEU A 6 -2.11 -10.30 -3.28
CA LEU A 6 -1.13 -10.13 -2.20
C LEU A 6 0.17 -9.48 -2.71
N GLU A 7 0.67 -9.89 -3.88
CA GLU A 7 1.88 -9.29 -4.44
C GLU A 7 1.66 -7.83 -4.89
N THR A 8 0.47 -7.51 -5.42
CA THR A 8 0.08 -6.11 -5.67
C THR A 8 0.11 -5.30 -4.37
N LEU A 9 -0.47 -5.83 -3.30
CA LEU A 9 -0.52 -5.19 -1.99
C LEU A 9 0.89 -4.90 -1.46
N ARG A 10 1.79 -5.90 -1.48
CA ARG A 10 3.20 -5.74 -1.11
C ARG A 10 3.91 -4.71 -1.96
N THR A 11 3.69 -4.72 -3.27
CA THR A 11 4.34 -3.80 -4.20
C THR A 11 3.90 -2.36 -3.96
N CYS A 12 2.61 -2.13 -3.71
CA CYS A 12 2.08 -0.83 -3.32
C CYS A 12 2.70 -0.32 -2.01
N VAL A 13 2.84 -1.18 -1.00
CA VAL A 13 3.47 -0.79 0.27
C VAL A 13 4.95 -0.45 0.08
N ARG A 14 5.70 -1.28 -0.65
CA ARG A 14 7.13 -1.06 -0.92
C ARG A 14 7.39 0.21 -1.75
N SER A 15 6.50 0.55 -2.69
CA SER A 15 6.70 1.74 -3.53
C SER A 15 6.63 3.04 -2.73
N MET A 16 5.93 3.06 -1.60
CA MET A 16 5.85 4.22 -0.72
C MET A 16 7.19 4.57 -0.07
N ASP A 17 8.13 3.63 0.08
CA ASP A 17 9.47 3.92 0.60
C ASP A 17 10.24 4.86 -0.36
N LEU A 18 10.05 4.66 -1.68
CA LEU A 18 10.62 5.55 -2.70
C LEU A 18 9.94 6.92 -2.69
N MET A 19 8.62 6.96 -2.53
CA MET A 19 7.86 8.21 -2.45
C MET A 19 8.24 9.01 -1.21
N LYS A 20 8.48 8.34 -0.07
CA LYS A 20 9.02 8.97 1.14
C LYS A 20 10.41 9.57 0.89
N ALA A 21 11.32 8.81 0.30
CA ALA A 21 12.65 9.31 -0.04
C ALA A 21 12.59 10.53 -0.99
N MET A 22 11.67 10.50 -1.96
CA MET A 22 11.39 11.60 -2.87
C MET A 22 10.82 12.82 -2.14
N ALA A 23 9.90 12.64 -1.20
CA ALA A 23 9.36 13.72 -0.37
C ALA A 23 10.40 14.31 0.58
N GLU A 24 11.32 13.51 1.13
CA GLU A 24 12.36 13.97 2.06
C GLU A 24 13.51 14.71 1.37
N LYS A 25 14.07 14.09 0.31
CA LYS A 25 15.38 14.44 -0.28
C LYS A 25 15.34 14.69 -1.78
N GLY A 26 14.17 14.50 -2.41
CA GLY A 26 14.01 14.67 -3.85
C GLY A 26 14.04 16.15 -4.28
N LEU A 27 13.80 16.36 -5.57
CA LEU A 27 13.68 17.69 -6.14
C LEU A 27 12.49 18.43 -5.46
N PRO A 28 12.68 19.65 -4.92
CA PRO A 28 11.59 20.39 -4.27
C PRO A 28 10.35 20.56 -5.16
N ALA A 29 10.55 20.77 -6.46
CA ALA A 29 9.47 20.92 -7.43
C ALA A 29 8.65 19.63 -7.67
N SER A 30 9.12 18.47 -7.22
CA SER A 30 8.43 17.18 -7.39
C SER A 30 7.81 16.66 -6.09
N VAL A 31 7.79 17.44 -5.01
CA VAL A 31 7.25 17.00 -3.72
C VAL A 31 5.77 16.63 -3.79
N SER A 32 5.00 17.28 -4.66
CA SER A 32 3.60 16.94 -4.93
C SER A 32 3.45 15.58 -5.62
N ASP A 33 4.38 15.22 -6.52
CA ASP A 33 4.35 13.94 -7.22
C ASP A 33 4.55 12.77 -6.25
N ALA A 34 5.37 12.96 -5.21
CA ALA A 34 5.54 11.99 -4.13
C ALA A 34 4.23 11.74 -3.36
N GLY A 35 3.51 12.81 -3.01
CA GLY A 35 2.21 12.71 -2.33
C GLY A 35 1.15 12.06 -3.21
N VAL A 36 1.05 12.46 -4.48
CA VAL A 36 0.15 11.83 -5.46
C VAL A 36 0.48 10.34 -5.64
N GLY A 37 1.77 10.00 -5.72
CA GLY A 37 2.24 8.63 -5.78
C GLY A 37 1.78 7.81 -4.58
N ALA A 38 1.92 8.34 -3.37
CA ALA A 38 1.51 7.65 -2.14
C ALA A 38 0.00 7.44 -2.07
N LEU A 39 -0.80 8.44 -2.45
CA LEU A 39 -2.25 8.32 -2.56
C LEU A 39 -2.67 7.20 -3.54
N CYS A 40 -2.06 7.18 -4.73
CA CYS A 40 -2.30 6.15 -5.73
C CYS A 40 -1.89 4.75 -5.23
N ALA A 41 -0.73 4.64 -4.58
CA ALA A 41 -0.26 3.39 -4.00
C ALA A 41 -1.21 2.88 -2.91
N ARG A 42 -1.73 3.75 -2.04
CA ARG A 42 -2.71 3.38 -1.02
C ARG A 42 -4.01 2.89 -1.64
N ALA A 43 -4.53 3.60 -2.65
CA ALA A 43 -5.73 3.16 -3.36
C ALA A 43 -5.54 1.79 -4.02
N GLY A 44 -4.39 1.58 -4.69
CA GLY A 44 -4.02 0.29 -5.27
C GLY A 44 -3.91 -0.82 -4.22
N ALA A 45 -3.34 -0.53 -3.05
CA ALA A 45 -3.27 -1.46 -1.94
C ALA A 45 -4.68 -1.84 -1.45
N LEU A 46 -5.53 -0.87 -1.13
CA LEU A 46 -6.90 -1.15 -0.68
C LEU A 46 -7.71 -1.96 -1.70
N GLY A 47 -7.55 -1.66 -3.00
CA GLY A 47 -8.16 -2.47 -4.06
C GLY A 47 -7.66 -3.92 -4.08
N ALA A 48 -6.36 -4.13 -3.93
CA ALA A 48 -5.77 -5.46 -3.86
C ALA A 48 -6.21 -6.23 -2.59
N TYR A 49 -6.34 -5.55 -1.45
CA TYR A 49 -6.85 -6.11 -0.21
C TYR A 49 -8.28 -6.64 -0.37
N LEU A 50 -9.16 -5.88 -1.03
CA LEU A 50 -10.53 -6.32 -1.32
C LEU A 50 -10.54 -7.58 -2.21
N ASN A 51 -9.64 -7.64 -3.19
CA ASN A 51 -9.47 -8.82 -4.04
C ASN A 51 -8.96 -10.04 -3.26
N VAL A 52 -8.07 -9.88 -2.28
CA VAL A 52 -7.66 -10.97 -1.38
C VAL A 52 -8.88 -11.47 -0.60
N ARG A 53 -9.62 -10.55 0.02
CA ARG A 53 -10.78 -10.85 0.87
C ARG A 53 -11.87 -11.65 0.14
N ILE A 54 -12.22 -11.25 -1.08
CA ILE A 54 -13.21 -11.96 -1.90
C ILE A 54 -12.69 -13.34 -2.33
N ASN A 55 -11.43 -13.44 -2.77
CA ASN A 55 -10.88 -14.71 -3.23
C ASN A 55 -10.67 -15.72 -2.09
N CYS A 56 -10.32 -15.27 -0.88
CA CYS A 56 -10.23 -16.13 0.31
C CYS A 56 -11.61 -16.70 0.71
N ALA A 57 -12.67 -15.90 0.62
CA ALA A 57 -14.02 -16.35 0.98
C ALA A 57 -14.53 -17.51 0.10
N GLY A 58 -13.97 -17.68 -1.11
CA GLY A 58 -14.31 -18.77 -2.03
C GLY A 58 -13.36 -19.97 -1.98
N LEU A 59 -12.37 -20.00 -1.08
CA LEU A 59 -11.40 -21.08 -0.96
C LEU A 59 -11.66 -21.91 0.30
N ASP A 60 -11.80 -23.22 0.14
CA ASP A 60 -11.94 -24.18 1.25
C ASP A 60 -10.56 -24.65 1.75
N ASP A 61 -9.77 -23.71 2.26
CA ASP A 61 -8.46 -23.93 2.89
C ASP A 61 -8.29 -22.91 4.02
N ALA A 62 -8.64 -23.32 5.24
CA ALA A 62 -8.70 -22.43 6.40
C ALA A 62 -7.32 -21.92 6.82
N GLU A 63 -6.27 -22.75 6.74
CA GLU A 63 -4.92 -22.39 7.16
C GLU A 63 -4.29 -21.37 6.19
N PHE A 64 -4.44 -21.61 4.88
CA PHE A 64 -3.99 -20.66 3.88
C PHE A 64 -4.75 -19.34 3.97
N ASN A 65 -6.08 -19.40 4.16
CA ASN A 65 -6.91 -18.20 4.27
C ASN A 65 -6.53 -17.36 5.49
N ASP A 66 -6.33 -17.97 6.65
CA ASP A 66 -5.92 -17.26 7.87
C ASP A 66 -4.56 -16.56 7.65
N THR A 67 -3.59 -17.26 7.06
CA THR A 67 -2.27 -16.69 6.75
C THR A 67 -2.37 -15.51 5.77
N ALA A 68 -3.11 -15.69 4.67
CA ALA A 68 -3.26 -14.66 3.63
C ALA A 68 -4.00 -13.42 4.14
N LEU A 69 -5.05 -13.61 4.96
CA LEU A 69 -5.83 -12.50 5.52
C LEU A 69 -5.04 -11.71 6.57
N LYS A 70 -4.27 -12.40 7.43
CA LYS A 70 -3.38 -11.73 8.39
C LYS A 70 -2.34 -10.86 7.69
N GLU A 71 -1.69 -11.41 6.66
CA GLU A 71 -0.74 -10.65 5.86
C GLU A 71 -1.41 -9.46 5.16
N ALA A 72 -2.59 -9.67 4.57
CA ALA A 72 -3.30 -8.60 3.88
C ALA A 72 -3.73 -7.47 4.81
N GLU A 73 -4.18 -7.77 6.04
CA GLU A 73 -4.55 -6.77 7.03
C GLU A 73 -3.33 -5.95 7.48
N GLU A 74 -2.21 -6.62 7.71
CA GLU A 74 -0.96 -5.94 8.10
C GLU A 74 -0.44 -5.03 6.97
N LEU A 75 -0.47 -5.50 5.73
CA LEU A 75 -0.07 -4.69 4.57
C LEU A 75 -1.04 -3.52 4.33
N LYS A 76 -2.35 -3.70 4.56
CA LYS A 76 -3.33 -2.61 4.52
C LYS A 76 -2.98 -1.52 5.52
N ARG A 77 -2.77 -1.90 6.80
CA ARG A 77 -2.38 -0.97 7.87
C ARG A 77 -1.10 -0.22 7.51
N GLN A 78 -0.10 -0.95 7.05
CA GLN A 78 1.17 -0.40 6.58
C GLN A 78 1.02 0.59 5.41
N ALA A 79 0.10 0.34 4.48
CA ALA A 79 -0.18 1.27 3.37
C ALA A 79 -0.81 2.57 3.87
N GLU A 80 -1.74 2.49 4.82
CA GLU A 80 -2.39 3.66 5.42
C GLU A 80 -1.40 4.51 6.23
N GLU A 81 -0.53 3.87 7.01
CA GLU A 81 0.49 4.57 7.82
C GLU A 81 1.56 5.23 6.97
N ARG A 82 2.15 4.49 6.01
CA ARG A 82 3.20 5.03 5.14
C ARG A 82 2.68 6.16 4.25
N GLU A 83 1.46 6.04 3.73
CA GLU A 83 0.87 7.12 2.94
C GLU A 83 0.65 8.38 3.78
N ALA A 84 0.15 8.25 5.00
CA ALA A 84 0.02 9.38 5.93
C ALA A 84 1.36 10.05 6.23
N GLU A 85 2.44 9.28 6.41
CA GLU A 85 3.80 9.83 6.58
C GLU A 85 4.26 10.62 5.35
N VAL A 86 4.10 10.06 4.15
CA VAL A 86 4.48 10.76 2.91
C VAL A 86 3.67 12.03 2.73
N MET A 87 2.35 11.97 2.97
CA MET A 87 1.48 13.14 2.86
C MET A 87 1.83 14.23 3.86
N ALA A 88 2.18 13.89 5.10
CA ALA A 88 2.63 14.86 6.09
C ALA A 88 3.91 15.58 5.64
N LEU A 89 4.88 14.84 5.10
CA LEU A 89 6.11 15.42 4.54
C LEU A 89 5.83 16.30 3.32
N THR A 90 4.94 15.85 2.44
CA THR A 90 4.55 16.60 1.25
C THR A 90 3.88 17.91 1.64
N LEU A 91 2.86 17.87 2.51
CA LEU A 91 2.11 19.06 2.95
C LEU A 91 2.96 20.06 3.74
N ALA A 92 3.99 19.61 4.46
CA ALA A 92 4.90 20.51 5.16
C ALA A 92 5.81 21.34 4.22
N LYS A 93 5.85 21.01 2.92
CA LYS A 93 6.77 21.60 1.93
C LYS A 93 6.05 22.36 0.80
N ILE A 94 4.72 22.44 0.84
CA ILE A 94 3.87 23.23 -0.06
C ILE A 94 3.24 24.37 0.72
#